data_AF-A0AAV0SX94-F1
#
_entry.id   AF-A0AAV0SX94-F1
#
_cell.length_a   1.000
_cell.length_b   1.000
_cell.length_c   1.000
_cell.angle_alpha   90.00
_cell.angle_beta   90.00
_cell.angle_gamma   90.00
#
_symmetry.space_group_name_H-M   'P 1'
#
loop_
_entity.id
_entity.type
_entity.pdbx_description
1 polymer ?
#
loop_
_entity_poly.entity_id
_entity_poly.type
_entity_poly.pdbx_seq_one_letter_code
_entity_poly.pdbx_strand_id
1 'polypeptide(L)'
;MGTFNYTSQLMQASGKTVTSSHDAASYMDLVHRYNDAIGLMKINRLHEAEILLRDVLNRQSHAGFDELAIALTQNELGRVLRHLGALDEALELLTKALEVRDRADEAAGSCIALTDGNLTRNEIAKVYEAMGDCTKALEIREPGKRICSNEACEAFDYLDGELLACSRCKCVFYCGKTCQRHDWKTRHKLLCQEIKMEKMLLWEWDQQV
;
A
#
# COMPACT_ATOMS: atom_id res chain seq x y z
N MET A 1 15.01 -4.88 3.36
CA MET A 1 14.17 -6.11 3.49
C MET A 1 13.24 -6.00 4.70
N GLY A 2 12.08 -5.36 4.57
CA GLY A 2 10.99 -5.46 5.54
C GLY A 2 10.04 -6.55 5.09
N THR A 3 10.39 -7.82 5.31
CA THR A 3 9.39 -8.88 5.18
C THR A 3 8.45 -8.74 6.36
N PHE A 4 7.33 -8.05 6.15
CA PHE A 4 6.14 -8.17 6.99
C PHE A 4 5.85 -9.67 7.06
N ASN A 5 6.23 -10.31 8.17
CA ASN A 5 6.03 -11.74 8.35
C ASN A 5 4.51 -11.91 8.49
N TYR A 6 3.87 -12.41 7.44
CA TYR A 6 2.45 -12.75 7.41
C TYR A 6 2.06 -13.59 8.64
N THR A 7 2.98 -14.45 9.09
CA THR A 7 2.87 -15.26 10.31
C THR A 7 2.79 -14.44 11.60
N SER A 8 3.52 -13.32 11.73
CA SER A 8 3.50 -12.50 12.95
C SER A 8 2.26 -11.64 13.11
N GLN A 9 1.67 -11.12 12.01
CA GLN A 9 0.42 -10.36 12.06
C GLN A 9 -0.78 -11.28 12.33
N LEU A 10 -0.79 -12.49 11.78
CA LEU A 10 -1.88 -13.45 11.98
C LEU A 10 -1.92 -14.05 13.39
N MET A 11 -0.77 -14.34 13.99
CA MET A 11 -0.71 -14.93 15.34
C MET A 11 -1.20 -13.97 16.44
N GLN A 12 -1.28 -12.67 16.19
CA GLN A 12 -1.77 -11.69 17.16
C GLN A 12 -3.26 -11.36 16.98
N ALA A 13 -3.84 -11.58 15.80
CA ALA A 13 -5.20 -11.14 15.47
C ALA A 13 -6.27 -12.25 15.51
N SER A 14 -5.88 -13.52 15.37
CA SER A 14 -6.83 -14.62 15.25
C SER A 14 -7.29 -15.17 16.60
N GLY A 15 -7.94 -14.38 17.46
CA GLY A 15 -8.58 -14.84 18.71
C GLY A 15 -9.62 -16.00 18.56
N LYS A 16 -9.69 -16.65 17.40
CA LYS A 16 -10.44 -17.87 17.11
C LYS A 16 -9.51 -19.09 17.20
N THR A 17 -9.81 -19.96 18.15
CA THR A 17 -9.28 -21.32 18.20
C THR A 17 -9.68 -22.07 16.93
N VAL A 18 -8.69 -22.56 16.18
CA VAL A 18 -8.93 -23.43 15.01
C VAL A 18 -9.61 -24.72 15.51
N THR A 19 -10.84 -24.96 15.06
CA THR A 19 -11.73 -25.98 15.67
C THR A 19 -11.57 -27.39 15.11
N SER A 20 -10.77 -27.60 14.06
CA SER A 20 -10.43 -28.94 13.54
C SER A 20 -9.06 -29.00 12.84
N SER A 21 -8.47 -30.20 12.70
CA SER A 21 -7.19 -30.40 12.00
C SER A 21 -7.25 -30.10 10.51
N HIS A 22 -8.43 -30.25 9.89
CA HIS A 22 -8.66 -29.92 8.48
C HIS A 22 -8.66 -28.41 8.25
N ASP A 23 -9.28 -27.65 9.16
CA ASP A 23 -9.32 -26.18 9.09
C ASP A 23 -7.91 -25.59 9.26
N ALA A 24 -7.08 -26.20 10.12
CA ALA A 24 -5.68 -25.82 10.29
C ALA A 24 -4.85 -26.02 9.01
N ALA A 25 -5.08 -27.13 8.29
CA ALA A 25 -4.37 -27.42 7.04
C ALA A 25 -4.75 -26.42 5.93
N SER A 26 -6.04 -26.11 5.79
CA SER A 26 -6.51 -25.11 4.82
C SER A 26 -5.97 -23.71 5.13
N TYR A 27 -5.91 -23.33 6.40
CA TYR A 27 -5.32 -22.06 6.82
C TYR A 27 -3.85 -21.97 6.45
N MET A 28 -3.07 -23.01 6.77
CA MET A 28 -1.64 -23.04 6.48
C MET A 28 -1.33 -23.09 4.97
N ASP A 29 -2.15 -23.76 4.16
CA ASP A 29 -2.05 -23.71 2.68
C ASP A 29 -2.15 -22.28 2.16
N LEU A 30 -3.11 -21.50 2.67
CA LEU A 30 -3.28 -20.09 2.27
C LEU A 30 -2.10 -19.22 2.71
N VAL A 31 -1.56 -19.46 3.91
CA VAL A 31 -0.33 -18.80 4.39
C VAL A 31 0.85 -19.07 3.47
N HIS A 32 1.06 -20.32 3.06
CA HIS A 32 2.15 -20.67 2.14
C HIS A 32 1.94 -20.03 0.77
N ARG A 33 0.74 -20.10 0.20
CA ARG A 33 0.41 -19.48 -1.09
C ARG A 33 0.61 -17.98 -1.08
N TYR A 34 0.21 -17.30 -0.01
CA TYR A 34 0.47 -15.88 0.16
C TYR A 34 1.97 -15.59 0.18
N ASN A 35 2.75 -16.32 0.98
CA ASN A 35 4.20 -16.15 1.06
C ASN A 35 4.90 -16.43 -0.28
N ASP A 36 4.45 -17.43 -1.02
CA ASP A 36 4.93 -17.74 -2.37
C ASP A 36 4.65 -16.58 -3.34
N ALA A 37 3.46 -15.98 -3.26
CA ALA A 37 3.13 -14.78 -4.04
C ALA A 37 4.08 -13.61 -3.72
N ILE A 38 4.36 -13.36 -2.44
CA ILE A 38 5.34 -12.35 -2.02
C ILE A 38 6.74 -12.67 -2.58
N GLY A 39 7.12 -13.94 -2.61
CA GLY A 39 8.36 -14.40 -3.25
C GLY A 39 8.41 -14.07 -4.74
N LEU A 40 7.32 -14.37 -5.46
CA LEU A 40 7.17 -14.08 -6.89
C LEU A 40 7.23 -12.58 -7.21
N MET A 41 6.61 -11.75 -6.37
CA MET A 41 6.67 -10.28 -6.50
C MET A 41 8.11 -9.77 -6.45
N LYS A 42 8.94 -10.28 -5.53
CA LYS A 42 10.34 -9.85 -5.39
C LYS A 42 11.19 -10.14 -6.62
N ILE A 43 10.87 -11.21 -7.36
CA ILE A 43 11.55 -11.57 -8.61
C ILE A 43 10.78 -11.12 -9.87
N ASN A 44 9.80 -10.21 -9.69
CA ASN A 44 9.01 -9.59 -10.75
C ASN A 44 8.17 -10.58 -11.60
N ARG A 45 7.80 -11.75 -11.05
CA ARG A 45 6.88 -12.72 -11.68
C ARG A 45 5.42 -12.36 -11.34
N LEU A 46 4.99 -11.19 -11.83
CA LEU A 46 3.77 -10.53 -11.38
C LEU A 46 2.48 -11.28 -11.73
N HIS A 47 2.36 -11.85 -12.92
CA HIS A 47 1.17 -12.64 -13.29
C HIS A 47 0.98 -13.89 -12.43
N GLU A 48 2.07 -14.53 -12.03
CA GLU A 48 1.98 -15.71 -11.15
C GLU A 48 1.64 -15.30 -9.72
N ALA A 49 2.19 -14.18 -9.24
CA ALA A 49 1.79 -13.60 -7.97
C ALA A 49 0.29 -13.22 -7.96
N GLU A 50 -0.21 -12.63 -9.05
CA GLU A 50 -1.63 -12.29 -9.22
C GLU A 50 -2.53 -13.52 -9.04
N ILE A 51 -2.19 -14.63 -9.72
CA ILE A 51 -2.96 -15.88 -9.62
C ILE A 51 -3.05 -16.38 -8.17
N LEU A 52 -1.91 -16.41 -7.46
CA LEU A 52 -1.89 -16.86 -6.07
C LEU A 52 -2.65 -15.91 -5.14
N LEU A 53 -2.50 -14.59 -5.30
CA LEU A 53 -3.19 -13.61 -4.45
C LEU A 53 -4.71 -13.64 -4.66
N ARG A 54 -5.19 -13.85 -5.90
CA ARG A 54 -6.62 -14.05 -6.19
C ARG A 54 -7.15 -15.33 -5.54
N ASP A 55 -6.42 -16.44 -5.63
CA ASP A 55 -6.79 -17.69 -4.96
C ASP A 55 -6.89 -17.51 -3.44
N VAL A 56 -5.89 -16.86 -2.84
CA VAL A 56 -5.86 -16.57 -1.40
C VAL A 56 -7.05 -15.70 -1.01
N LEU A 57 -7.28 -14.57 -1.70
CA LEU A 57 -8.35 -13.63 -1.38
C LEU A 57 -9.75 -14.27 -1.43
N ASN A 58 -9.99 -15.14 -2.41
CA ASN A 58 -11.29 -15.82 -2.57
C ASN A 58 -11.58 -16.84 -1.45
N ARG A 59 -10.54 -17.37 -0.79
CA ARG A 59 -10.64 -18.45 0.20
C ARG A 59 -10.50 -17.97 1.64
N GLN A 60 -9.91 -16.80 1.87
CA GLN A 60 -9.59 -16.27 3.20
C GLN A 60 -10.78 -16.19 4.14
N SER A 61 -11.90 -15.62 3.70
CA SER A 61 -13.08 -15.44 4.56
C SER A 61 -13.62 -16.78 5.07
N HIS A 62 -13.64 -17.81 4.22
CA HIS A 62 -14.09 -19.15 4.58
C HIS A 62 -13.09 -19.89 5.49
N ALA A 63 -11.80 -19.60 5.34
CA ALA A 63 -10.73 -20.16 6.17
C ALA A 63 -10.54 -19.46 7.52
N GLY A 64 -11.42 -18.50 7.86
CA GLY A 64 -11.44 -17.86 9.18
C GLY A 64 -10.43 -16.72 9.38
N PHE A 65 -9.84 -16.21 8.29
CA PHE A 65 -9.01 -15.00 8.34
C PHE A 65 -9.88 -13.78 8.71
N ASP A 66 -9.31 -12.87 9.51
CA ASP A 66 -9.96 -11.62 9.87
C ASP A 66 -9.88 -10.58 8.72
N GLU A 67 -10.59 -9.46 8.90
CA GLU A 67 -10.64 -8.39 7.92
C GLU A 67 -9.27 -7.77 7.65
N LEU A 68 -8.37 -7.73 8.63
CA LEU A 68 -7.05 -7.12 8.48
C LEU A 68 -6.15 -7.99 7.59
N ALA A 69 -6.22 -9.31 7.75
CA ALA A 69 -5.55 -10.27 6.89
C ALA A 69 -6.06 -10.23 5.43
N ILE A 70 -7.36 -10.03 5.26
CA ILE A 70 -7.97 -9.82 3.95
C ILE A 70 -7.46 -8.50 3.34
N ALA A 71 -7.45 -7.41 4.11
CA ALA A 71 -6.93 -6.10 3.67
C ALA A 71 -5.45 -6.15 3.27
N LEU A 72 -4.62 -6.91 3.99
CA LEU A 72 -3.22 -7.19 3.60
C LEU A 72 -3.15 -7.78 2.19
N THR A 73 -3.97 -8.78 1.91
CA THR A 73 -3.98 -9.47 0.60
C THR A 73 -4.53 -8.58 -0.51
N GLN A 74 -5.59 -7.81 -0.23
CA GLN A 74 -6.12 -6.81 -1.15
C GLN A 74 -5.06 -5.76 -1.51
N ASN A 75 -4.27 -5.29 -0.54
CA ASN A 75 -3.20 -4.34 -0.80
C ASN A 75 -2.10 -4.94 -1.67
N GLU A 76 -1.64 -6.16 -1.39
CA GLU A 76 -0.61 -6.81 -2.22
C GLU A 76 -1.11 -7.08 -3.64
N LEU A 77 -2.36 -7.52 -3.80
CA LEU A 77 -2.97 -7.71 -5.13
C LEU A 77 -3.09 -6.37 -5.87
N GLY A 78 -3.50 -5.30 -5.19
CA GLY A 78 -3.56 -3.96 -5.75
C GLY A 78 -2.19 -3.46 -6.24
N ARG A 79 -1.10 -3.73 -5.49
CA ARG A 79 0.28 -3.45 -5.93
C ARG A 79 0.62 -4.21 -7.20
N VAL A 80 0.33 -5.51 -7.26
CA VAL A 80 0.58 -6.34 -8.45
C VAL A 80 -0.20 -5.82 -9.64
N LEU A 81 -1.50 -5.56 -9.49
CA LEU A 81 -2.37 -5.06 -10.56
C LEU A 81 -1.92 -3.69 -11.08
N ARG A 82 -1.44 -2.79 -10.19
CA ARG A 82 -0.83 -1.52 -10.61
C ARG A 82 0.36 -1.74 -11.53
N HIS A 83 1.25 -2.66 -11.21
CA HIS A 83 2.40 -2.97 -12.07
C HIS A 83 1.99 -3.63 -13.40
N LEU A 84 0.89 -4.37 -13.40
CA LEU A 84 0.31 -4.99 -14.60
C LEU A 84 -0.55 -4.02 -15.44
N GLY A 85 -0.83 -2.81 -14.93
CA GLY A 85 -1.63 -1.79 -15.62
C GLY A 85 -3.15 -1.94 -15.44
N ALA A 86 -3.62 -2.87 -14.61
CA ALA A 86 -5.03 -3.01 -14.23
C ALA A 86 -5.40 -1.97 -13.15
N LEU A 87 -5.35 -0.69 -13.52
CA LEU A 87 -5.37 0.43 -12.57
C LEU A 87 -6.71 0.60 -11.84
N ASP A 88 -7.84 0.40 -12.53
CA ASP A 88 -9.17 0.55 -11.92
C ASP A 88 -9.42 -0.51 -10.84
N GLU A 89 -9.08 -1.77 -11.12
CA GLU A 89 -9.20 -2.86 -10.15
C GLU A 89 -8.21 -2.71 -8.99
N ALA A 90 -6.99 -2.25 -9.28
CA ALA A 90 -6.01 -1.92 -8.25
C ALA A 90 -6.56 -0.87 -7.28
N LEU A 91 -7.19 0.19 -7.82
CA LEU A 91 -7.79 1.25 -7.01
C LEU A 91 -8.92 0.71 -6.13
N GLU A 92 -9.84 -0.09 -6.69
CA GLU A 92 -10.95 -0.69 -5.93
C GLU A 92 -10.45 -1.52 -4.74
N LEU A 93 -9.48 -2.40 -4.96
CA LEU A 93 -8.93 -3.27 -3.91
C LEU A 93 -8.17 -2.48 -2.85
N LEU A 94 -7.34 -1.51 -3.27
CA LEU A 94 -6.59 -0.68 -2.35
C LEU A 94 -7.50 0.22 -1.50
N THR A 95 -8.59 0.75 -2.07
CA THR A 95 -9.58 1.54 -1.30
C THR A 95 -10.24 0.69 -0.22
N LYS A 96 -10.66 -0.55 -0.54
CA LYS A 96 -11.21 -1.48 0.47
C LYS A 96 -10.19 -1.82 1.57
N ALA A 97 -8.93 -2.04 1.19
CA ALA A 97 -7.86 -2.31 2.14
C ALA A 97 -7.60 -1.11 3.06
N LEU A 98 -7.63 0.11 2.51
CA LEU A 98 -7.41 1.35 3.26
C LEU A 98 -8.47 1.53 4.34
N GLU A 99 -9.75 1.31 4.03
CA GLU A 99 -10.84 1.47 5.01
C GLU A 99 -10.65 0.60 6.25
N VAL A 100 -10.21 -0.65 6.10
CA VAL A 100 -9.95 -1.56 7.21
C VAL A 100 -8.71 -1.14 7.99
N ARG A 101 -7.63 -0.82 7.29
CA ARG A 101 -6.34 -0.45 7.89
C ARG A 101 -6.41 0.88 8.64
N ASP A 102 -7.14 1.86 8.13
CA ASP A 102 -7.35 3.14 8.81
C ASP A 102 -8.08 2.96 10.14
N ARG A 103 -9.16 2.17 10.16
CA ARG A 103 -9.87 1.87 11.42
C ARG A 103 -8.95 1.18 12.43
N ALA A 104 -8.09 0.28 11.96
CA ALA A 104 -7.13 -0.42 12.82
C ALA A 104 -6.04 0.53 13.36
N ASP A 105 -5.49 1.40 12.52
CA ASP A 105 -4.50 2.41 12.90
C ASP A 105 -5.07 3.39 13.94
N GLU A 106 -6.31 3.86 13.74
CA GLU A 106 -7.04 4.73 14.67
C GLU A 106 -7.28 4.05 16.02
N ALA A 107 -7.73 2.78 16.01
CA ALA A 107 -7.96 2.01 17.23
C ALA A 107 -6.66 1.73 18.00
N ALA A 108 -5.53 1.58 17.30
CA ALA A 108 -4.22 1.42 17.91
C ALA A 108 -3.65 2.74 18.47
N GLY A 109 -4.16 3.90 18.04
CA GLY A 109 -3.65 5.21 18.43
C GLY A 109 -2.21 5.45 17.98
N SER A 110 -1.78 4.83 16.88
CA SER A 110 -0.39 4.88 16.42
C SER A 110 -0.08 6.23 15.77
N CYS A 111 1.01 6.87 16.21
CA CYS A 111 1.47 8.17 15.69
C CYS A 111 2.75 8.07 14.84
N ILE A 112 3.17 6.86 14.45
CA ILE A 112 4.33 6.67 13.57
C ILE A 112 3.95 6.97 12.11
N ALA A 113 4.89 7.43 11.28
CA ALA A 113 4.62 7.73 9.88
C ALA A 113 4.28 6.46 9.05
N LEU A 114 4.91 5.33 9.38
CA LEU A 114 4.80 4.06 8.65
C LEU A 114 3.66 3.17 9.19
N THR A 115 2.42 3.66 9.15
CA THR A 115 1.25 2.82 9.42
C THR A 115 0.79 2.05 8.18
N ASP A 116 0.00 1.00 8.37
CA ASP A 116 -0.55 0.21 7.26
C ASP A 116 -1.49 1.04 6.37
N GLY A 117 -2.25 1.97 6.96
CA GLY A 117 -3.05 2.94 6.23
C GLY A 117 -2.20 3.86 5.35
N ASN A 118 -1.11 4.42 5.87
CA ASN A 118 -0.23 5.31 5.11
C ASN A 118 0.53 4.59 3.98
N LEU A 119 0.93 3.32 4.20
CA LEU A 119 1.45 2.46 3.15
C LEU A 119 0.43 2.27 2.01
N THR A 120 -0.83 2.00 2.37
CA THR A 120 -1.93 1.82 1.40
C THR A 120 -2.23 3.11 0.64
N ARG A 121 -2.30 4.26 1.32
CA ARG A 121 -2.46 5.59 0.68
C ARG A 121 -1.39 5.85 -0.36
N ASN A 122 -0.14 5.51 -0.06
CA ASN A 122 0.95 5.70 -1.00
C ASN A 122 0.85 4.78 -2.21
N GLU A 123 0.34 3.56 -2.07
CA GLU A 123 0.06 2.68 -3.21
C GLU A 123 -1.11 3.20 -4.07
N ILE A 124 -2.20 3.68 -3.44
CA ILE A 124 -3.31 4.36 -4.15
C ILE A 124 -2.79 5.56 -4.94
N ALA A 125 -1.94 6.37 -4.32
CA ALA A 125 -1.36 7.54 -4.97
C ALA A 125 -0.49 7.15 -6.18
N LYS A 126 0.23 6.03 -6.12
CA LYS A 126 0.96 5.51 -7.30
C LYS A 126 0.03 5.02 -8.40
N VAL A 127 -1.17 4.52 -8.08
CA VAL A 127 -2.20 4.21 -9.08
C VAL A 127 -2.64 5.50 -9.77
N TYR A 128 -2.93 6.56 -9.01
CA TYR A 128 -3.29 7.86 -9.59
C TYR A 128 -2.14 8.48 -10.42
N GLU A 129 -0.88 8.35 -9.99
CA GLU A 129 0.29 8.72 -10.81
C GLU A 129 0.30 7.97 -12.15
N ALA A 130 0.00 6.67 -12.15
CA ALA A 130 -0.07 5.85 -13.37
C ALA A 130 -1.25 6.23 -14.27
N MET A 131 -2.37 6.69 -13.68
CA MET A 131 -3.51 7.24 -14.41
C MET A 131 -3.27 8.67 -14.94
N GLY A 132 -2.19 9.34 -14.53
CA GLY A 132 -1.91 10.74 -14.87
C GLY A 132 -2.68 11.76 -14.01
N ASP A 133 -3.28 11.34 -12.90
CA ASP A 133 -4.02 12.21 -11.98
C ASP A 133 -3.18 12.60 -10.76
N CYS A 134 -2.19 13.47 -10.98
CA CYS A 134 -1.31 13.95 -9.92
C CYS A 134 -2.06 14.76 -8.84
N THR A 135 -3.22 15.33 -9.16
CA THR A 135 -4.07 15.99 -8.17
C THR A 135 -4.61 15.00 -7.15
N LYS A 136 -5.24 13.90 -7.60
CA LYS A 136 -5.71 12.86 -6.67
C LYS A 136 -4.58 12.16 -5.94
N ALA A 137 -3.43 11.99 -6.59
CA ALA A 137 -2.23 11.46 -5.94
C ALA A 137 -1.75 12.33 -4.77
N LEU A 138 -1.89 13.66 -4.87
CA LEU A 138 -1.61 14.58 -3.78
C LEU A 138 -2.70 14.54 -2.70
N GLU A 139 -3.98 14.55 -3.09
CA GLU A 139 -5.13 14.54 -2.17
C GLU A 139 -5.08 13.34 -1.22
N ILE A 140 -4.81 12.13 -1.74
CA ILE A 140 -4.72 10.92 -0.90
C ILE A 140 -3.44 10.89 -0.04
N ARG A 141 -2.39 11.63 -0.43
CA ARG A 141 -1.18 11.87 0.37
C ARG A 141 -1.32 13.16 1.18
N GLU A 142 -2.37 13.21 2.00
CA GLU A 142 -2.65 14.34 2.89
C GLU A 142 -1.49 14.62 3.86
N PRO A 143 -1.28 15.87 4.29
CA PRO A 143 -0.32 16.20 5.34
C PRO A 143 -0.50 15.31 6.58
N GLY A 144 0.60 14.89 7.18
CA GLY A 144 0.62 13.96 8.31
C GLY A 144 0.57 12.48 7.94
N LYS A 145 0.16 12.14 6.71
CA LYS A 145 0.01 10.74 6.24
C LYS A 145 0.96 10.36 5.11
N ARG A 146 1.87 11.26 4.73
CA ARG A 146 2.77 11.02 3.61
C ARG A 146 3.94 10.17 4.04
N ILE A 147 4.38 9.36 3.10
CA ILE A 147 5.57 8.53 3.24
C ILE A 147 6.46 8.61 2.02
N CYS A 148 7.67 8.06 2.12
CA CYS A 148 8.57 7.97 1.00
C CYS A 148 7.97 7.10 -0.12
N SER A 149 7.86 7.64 -1.34
CA SER A 149 7.27 6.93 -2.48
C SER A 149 8.23 5.99 -3.20
N ASN A 150 9.53 6.01 -2.85
CA ASN A 150 10.50 5.08 -3.41
C ASN A 150 10.24 3.65 -2.89
N GLU A 151 9.94 2.71 -3.79
CA GLU A 151 9.68 1.30 -3.46
C GLU A 151 10.90 0.57 -2.88
N ALA A 152 12.10 1.06 -3.17
CA ALA A 152 13.35 0.55 -2.60
C ALA A 152 13.75 1.27 -1.30
N CYS A 153 12.86 2.06 -0.69
CA CYS A 153 13.16 2.74 0.56
C CYS A 153 13.26 1.73 1.72
N GLU A 154 14.37 1.82 2.48
CA GLU A 154 14.59 0.99 3.67
C GLU A 154 14.64 1.82 4.96
N ALA A 155 14.23 3.10 4.90
CA ALA A 155 14.16 3.94 6.08
C ALA A 155 12.98 3.50 6.97
N PHE A 156 13.25 3.34 8.27
CA PHE A 156 12.31 2.87 9.28
C PHE A 156 11.58 3.98 10.02
N ASP A 157 12.05 5.23 9.90
CA ASP A 157 11.40 6.40 10.45
C ASP A 157 11.75 7.64 9.62
N TYR A 158 10.79 8.54 9.49
CA TYR A 158 10.94 9.90 8.95
C TYR A 158 9.67 10.70 9.26
N LEU A 159 9.86 11.99 9.54
CA LEU A 159 8.76 12.92 9.81
C LEU A 159 8.21 13.49 8.49
N ASP A 160 6.89 13.62 8.37
CA ASP A 160 6.21 14.13 7.16
C ASP A 160 6.77 15.51 6.73
N GLY A 161 7.06 16.38 7.69
CA GLY A 161 7.63 17.71 7.45
C GLY A 161 9.06 17.73 6.91
N GLU A 162 9.75 16.59 6.90
CA GLU A 162 11.12 16.44 6.38
C GLU A 162 11.15 15.80 4.98
N LEU A 163 9.99 15.40 4.44
CA LEU A 163 9.93 14.77 3.14
C LEU A 163 10.16 15.79 2.00
N LEU A 164 11.04 15.41 1.10
CA LEU A 164 11.31 16.16 -0.13
C LEU A 164 10.24 15.85 -1.17
N ALA A 165 9.42 16.84 -1.50
CA ALA A 165 8.52 16.74 -2.65
C ALA A 165 9.32 16.75 -3.97
N CYS A 166 8.79 16.05 -4.99
CA CYS A 166 9.26 16.23 -6.36
C CYS A 166 9.06 17.69 -6.79
N SER A 167 10.13 18.37 -7.22
CA SER A 167 10.09 19.81 -7.52
C SER A 167 9.21 20.18 -8.71
N ARG A 168 8.89 19.20 -9.57
CA ARG A 168 8.04 19.40 -10.74
C ARG A 168 6.57 19.13 -10.41
N CYS A 169 6.22 17.90 -10.06
CA CYS A 169 4.82 17.52 -9.86
C CYS A 169 4.27 17.88 -8.48
N LYS A 170 5.12 17.98 -7.44
CA LYS A 170 4.74 18.20 -6.04
C LYS A 170 3.77 17.18 -5.42
N CYS A 171 3.33 16.13 -6.14
CA CYS A 171 2.44 15.09 -5.62
C CYS A 171 3.15 13.82 -5.11
N VAL A 172 4.48 13.76 -5.14
CA VAL A 172 5.28 12.60 -4.73
C VAL A 172 6.37 13.04 -3.77
N PHE A 173 6.64 12.24 -2.73
CA PHE A 173 7.44 12.62 -1.56
C PHE A 173 8.55 11.62 -1.28
N TYR A 174 9.70 12.08 -0.76
CA TYR A 174 10.88 11.27 -0.54
C TYR A 174 11.58 11.62 0.77
N CYS A 175 12.01 10.62 1.55
CA CYS A 175 12.79 10.85 2.77
C CYS A 175 14.19 11.43 2.52
N GLY A 176 14.63 11.53 1.26
CA GLY A 176 15.91 12.12 0.92
C GLY A 176 16.23 12.07 -0.57
N LYS A 177 17.32 12.75 -0.96
CA LYS A 177 17.76 12.84 -2.36
C LYS A 177 18.14 11.48 -2.95
N THR A 178 18.59 10.53 -2.13
CA THR A 178 18.89 9.16 -2.57
C THR A 178 17.62 8.47 -3.09
N CYS A 179 16.55 8.46 -2.28
CA CYS A 179 15.26 7.90 -2.68
C CYS A 179 14.65 8.62 -3.88
N GLN A 180 14.71 9.97 -3.90
CA GLN A 180 14.25 10.76 -5.04
C GLN A 180 14.95 10.37 -6.34
N ARG A 181 16.29 10.28 -6.33
CA ARG A 181 17.08 9.93 -7.53
C ARG A 181 16.85 8.49 -7.96
N HIS A 182 16.65 7.57 -7.03
CA HIS A 182 16.36 6.18 -7.35
C HIS A 182 14.99 6.04 -8.02
N ASP A 183 13.93 6.52 -7.37
CA ASP A 183 12.57 6.45 -7.90
C ASP A 183 12.42 7.19 -9.24
N TRP A 184 13.14 8.32 -9.42
CA TRP A 184 13.21 9.01 -10.71
C TRP A 184 13.72 8.10 -11.84
N LYS A 185 14.74 7.27 -11.57
CA LYS A 185 15.32 6.38 -12.58
C LYS A 185 14.45 5.15 -12.86
N THR A 186 13.78 4.63 -11.83
CA THR A 186 13.10 3.33 -11.92
C THR A 186 11.63 3.43 -12.27
N ARG A 187 10.95 4.53 -11.93
CA ARG A 187 9.48 4.64 -12.06
C ARG A 187 9.00 6.06 -12.38
N HIS A 188 9.30 7.03 -11.52
CA HIS A 188 8.59 8.31 -11.48
C HIS A 188 8.82 9.21 -12.70
N LYS A 189 9.99 9.16 -13.37
CA LYS A 189 10.29 10.03 -14.52
C LYS A 189 9.22 9.94 -15.63
N LEU A 190 8.67 8.76 -15.87
CA LEU A 190 7.64 8.54 -16.90
C LEU A 190 6.24 8.97 -16.45
N LEU A 191 6.01 9.07 -15.14
CA LEU A 191 4.71 9.37 -14.53
C LEU A 191 4.60 10.84 -14.07
N CYS A 192 5.71 11.56 -14.01
CA CYS A 192 5.77 12.92 -13.47
C CYS A 192 5.01 13.92 -14.35
N GLN A 193 3.87 14.39 -13.85
CA GLN A 193 3.01 15.40 -14.48
C GLN A 193 2.72 16.54 -13.51
N GLU A 194 2.59 17.77 -14.02
CA GLU A 194 2.30 18.95 -13.18
C GLU A 194 0.83 18.92 -12.71
N ILE A 195 0.62 19.37 -11.47
CA ILE A 195 -0.73 19.58 -10.94
C ILE A 195 -1.35 20.78 -11.69
N LYS A 196 -2.53 20.58 -12.26
CA LYS A 196 -3.29 21.68 -12.87
C LYS A 196 -3.72 22.65 -11.75
N MET A 197 -3.29 23.91 -11.85
CA MET A 197 -3.42 24.93 -10.79
C MET A 197 -4.86 25.29 -10.40
N GLU A 198 -5.87 24.88 -11.15
CA GLU A 198 -7.28 25.24 -10.89
C GLU A 198 -7.81 24.75 -9.53
N LYS A 199 -7.17 23.76 -8.89
CA LYS A 199 -7.59 23.19 -7.59
C LYS A 199 -6.69 23.53 -6.39
N MET A 200 -5.51 24.13 -6.61
CA MET A 200 -4.56 24.42 -5.53
C MET A 200 -5.02 25.58 -4.62
N LEU A 201 -5.85 26.48 -5.16
CA LEU A 201 -6.40 27.64 -4.45
C LEU A 201 -7.44 27.28 -3.38
N LEU A 202 -8.01 26.07 -3.40
CA LEU A 202 -8.95 25.60 -2.37
C LEU A 202 -8.23 25.03 -1.14
N TRP A 203 -7.12 24.31 -1.34
CA TRP A 203 -6.35 23.70 -0.25
C TRP A 203 -5.58 24.71 0.62
N GLU A 204 -5.10 25.81 0.04
CA GLU A 204 -4.40 26.86 0.79
C GLU A 204 -5.33 27.69 1.68
N TRP A 205 -6.62 27.80 1.33
CA TRP A 205 -7.63 28.48 2.15
C TRP A 205 -8.09 27.64 3.34
N ASP A 206 -8.26 26.33 3.17
CA ASP A 206 -8.76 25.44 4.24
C ASP A 206 -7.72 25.12 5.34
N GLN A 207 -6.45 25.51 5.16
CA GLN A 207 -5.40 25.39 6.19
C GLN A 207 -5.12 26.70 6.95
N GLN A 208 -5.88 27.76 6.68
CA GLN A 208 -5.72 29.09 7.31
C GLN A 208 -6.97 29.57 8.09
N VAL A 209 -7.96 28.71 8.29
CA VAL A 209 -9.17 28.97 9.12
C VAL A 209 -9.29 27.91 10.20
#